data_AF-X1AB59-F1
#
_entry.id   AF-X1AB59-F1
#
_cell.length_a   1.000
_cell.length_b   1.000
_cell.length_c   1.000
_cell.angle_alpha   90.00
_cell.angle_beta   90.00
_cell.angle_gamma   90.00
#
_symmetry.space_group_name_H-M   'P 1'
#
loop_
_entity.id
_entity.type
_entity.pdbx_description
1 polymer ?
#
loop_
_entity_poly.entity_id
_entity_poly.type
_entity_poly.pdbx_seq_one_letter_code
_entity_poly.pdbx_strand_id
1 'polypeptide(L)'
;PDVEFINVLAPEVSKGKALEALASHLGVSLSEVAAIGDGTNDIPLFSLAGLAVAMGNAPDEVKAVAHYTTLDVDRSGLAAAVKKFLLPSG
;
A
#
# COMPACT_ATOMS: atom_id res chain seq x y z
N PRO A 1 -7.40 21.49 -14.44
CA PRO A 1 -8.78 21.00 -14.17
C PRO A 1 -8.68 19.75 -13.31
N ASP A 2 -9.22 19.82 -12.09
CA ASP A 2 -9.20 18.70 -11.14
C ASP A 2 -9.95 17.51 -11.74
N VAL A 3 -9.20 16.47 -12.11
CA VAL A 3 -9.75 15.25 -12.67
C VAL A 3 -10.24 14.38 -11.51
N GLU A 4 -11.54 14.14 -11.47
CA GLU A 4 -12.16 13.23 -10.51
C GLU A 4 -12.27 11.82 -11.13
N PHE A 5 -11.84 10.81 -10.37
CA PHE A 5 -11.89 9.42 -10.80
C PHE A 5 -12.97 8.67 -10.02
N ILE A 6 -13.85 7.97 -10.73
CA ILE A 6 -14.87 7.10 -10.15
C ILE A 6 -14.59 5.66 -10.61
N ASN A 7 -14.47 4.75 -9.65
CA ASN A 7 -14.31 3.32 -9.91
C ASN A 7 -15.66 2.61 -9.76
N VAL A 8 -16.14 1.99 -10.84
CA VAL A 8 -17.32 1.11 -10.80
C VAL A 8 -16.83 -0.34 -10.83
N LEU A 9 -16.90 -1.00 -9.68
CA LEU A 9 -16.39 -2.36 -9.47
C LEU A 9 -17.50 -3.23 -8.87
N ALA A 10 -17.36 -4.54 -9.01
CA ALA A 10 -18.23 -5.47 -8.30
C ALA A 10 -18.03 -5.29 -6.77
N PRO A 11 -19.08 -5.41 -5.94
CA PRO A 11 -19.01 -5.16 -4.50
C PRO A 11 -17.92 -5.97 -3.78
N GLU A 12 -17.62 -7.14 -4.32
CA GLU A 12 -16.65 -8.07 -3.79
C GLU A 12 -15.21 -7.82 -4.27
N VAL A 13 -14.92 -6.78 -5.05
CA VAL A 13 -13.56 -6.52 -5.58
C VAL A 13 -12.88 -5.39 -4.81
N SER A 14 -11.66 -5.63 -4.34
CA SER A 14 -10.79 -4.61 -3.77
C SER A 14 -9.32 -5.01 -3.93
N LYS A 15 -8.39 -4.05 -3.80
CA LYS A 15 -6.95 -4.35 -3.76
C LYS A 15 -6.60 -5.29 -2.61
N GLY A 16 -7.27 -5.17 -1.46
CA GLY A 16 -7.08 -6.07 -0.32
C GLY A 16 -7.42 -7.53 -0.65
N LYS A 17 -8.59 -7.77 -1.28
CA LYS A 17 -8.97 -9.12 -1.70
C LYS A 17 -8.06 -9.70 -2.78
N ALA A 18 -7.58 -8.86 -3.70
CA ALA A 18 -6.57 -9.27 -4.67
C ALA A 18 -5.26 -9.68 -3.98
N LEU A 19 -4.85 -8.95 -2.93
CA LEU A 19 -3.69 -9.32 -2.12
C LEU A 19 -3.89 -10.66 -1.41
N GLU A 20 -5.02 -10.89 -0.75
CA GLU A 20 -5.31 -12.18 -0.09
C GLU A 20 -5.24 -13.35 -1.07
N ALA A 21 -5.87 -13.19 -2.25
CA ALA A 21 -5.86 -14.21 -3.29
C ALA A 21 -4.43 -14.49 -3.80
N LEU A 22 -3.63 -13.45 -4.01
CA LEU A 22 -2.26 -13.60 -4.49
C LEU A 22 -1.35 -14.22 -3.43
N ALA A 23 -1.43 -13.77 -2.17
CA ALA A 23 -0.64 -14.30 -1.07
C ALA A 23 -0.94 -15.78 -0.85
N SER A 24 -2.22 -16.16 -0.88
CA SER A 24 -2.66 -17.56 -0.82
C SER A 24 -2.11 -18.38 -1.99
N HIS A 25 -2.19 -17.86 -3.22
CA HIS A 25 -1.67 -18.54 -4.40
C HIS A 25 -0.15 -18.77 -4.35
N LEU A 26 0.60 -17.83 -3.77
CA LEU A 26 2.05 -17.91 -3.63
C LEU A 26 2.51 -18.64 -2.35
N GLY A 27 1.59 -18.99 -1.45
CA GLY A 27 1.91 -19.60 -0.15
C GLY A 27 2.68 -18.67 0.79
N VAL A 28 2.47 -17.35 0.67
CA VAL A 28 3.12 -16.31 1.48
C VAL A 28 2.15 -15.83 2.55
N SER A 29 2.61 -15.67 3.81
CA SER A 29 1.77 -15.08 4.85
C SER A 29 1.58 -13.59 4.61
N LEU A 30 0.38 -13.06 4.85
CA LEU A 30 0.13 -11.62 4.79
C LEU A 30 1.04 -10.82 5.73
N SER A 31 1.47 -11.42 6.85
CA SER A 31 2.45 -10.81 7.77
C SER A 31 3.83 -10.60 7.16
N GLU A 32 4.14 -11.29 6.07
CA GLU A 32 5.40 -11.17 5.32
C GLU A 32 5.29 -10.21 4.13
N VAL A 33 4.10 -9.61 3.93
CA VAL A 33 3.85 -8.67 2.84
C VAL A 33 4.11 -7.24 3.29
N ALA A 34 4.87 -6.51 2.46
CA ALA A 34 4.95 -5.06 2.51
C ALA A 34 4.06 -4.43 1.42
N ALA A 35 3.20 -3.52 1.86
CA ALA A 35 2.25 -2.75 1.08
C ALA A 35 2.70 -1.29 1.01
N ILE A 36 2.79 -0.73 -0.19
CA ILE A 36 3.21 0.67 -0.40
C ILE A 36 2.22 1.33 -1.36
N GLY A 37 1.59 2.41 -0.93
CA GLY A 37 0.50 3.05 -1.70
C GLY A 37 0.21 4.48 -1.27
N ASP A 38 -0.66 5.13 -2.02
CA ASP A 38 -0.98 6.55 -1.85
C ASP A 38 -2.47 6.88 -2.03
N GLY A 39 -3.27 5.92 -2.49
CA GLY A 39 -4.70 6.12 -2.75
C GLY A 39 -5.59 5.56 -1.65
N THR A 40 -6.82 6.09 -1.56
CA THR A 40 -7.85 5.57 -0.63
C THR A 40 -8.22 4.12 -0.92
N ASN A 41 -8.07 3.69 -2.18
CA ASN A 41 -8.24 2.28 -2.57
C ASN A 41 -7.14 1.35 -2.04
N ASP A 42 -6.06 1.87 -1.43
CA ASP A 42 -5.01 1.09 -0.75
C ASP A 42 -5.33 0.80 0.72
N ILE A 43 -6.30 1.50 1.33
CA ILE A 43 -6.69 1.29 2.75
C ILE A 43 -7.00 -0.20 3.06
N PRO A 44 -7.76 -0.93 2.23
CA PRO A 44 -7.99 -2.36 2.46
C PRO A 44 -6.71 -3.19 2.37
N LEU A 45 -5.76 -2.78 1.53
CA LEU A 45 -4.48 -3.47 1.36
C LEU A 45 -3.58 -3.22 2.60
N PHE A 46 -3.60 -2.00 3.15
CA PHE A 46 -2.84 -1.63 4.36
C PHE A 46 -3.32 -2.35 5.62
N SER A 47 -4.63 -2.59 5.71
CA SER A 47 -5.22 -3.29 6.86
C SER A 47 -4.86 -4.79 6.91
N LEU A 48 -4.37 -5.36 5.82
CA LEU A 48 -4.05 -6.78 5.68
C LEU A 48 -2.54 -7.07 5.73
N ALA A 49 -1.72 -6.21 5.13
CA ALA A 49 -0.29 -6.42 5.03
C ALA A 49 0.43 -6.28 6.38
N GLY A 50 1.45 -7.11 6.61
CA GLY A 50 2.29 -7.03 7.81
C GLY A 50 3.05 -5.70 7.93
N LEU A 51 3.34 -5.05 6.79
CA LEU A 51 3.91 -3.71 6.75
C LEU A 51 3.13 -2.83 5.77
N ALA A 52 2.41 -1.83 6.26
CA ALA A 52 1.75 -0.80 5.45
C ALA A 52 2.55 0.51 5.44
N VAL A 53 2.83 1.04 4.25
CA VAL A 53 3.56 2.30 4.04
C VAL A 53 2.79 3.24 3.14
N ALA A 54 2.37 4.38 3.68
CA ALA A 54 1.78 5.46 2.89
C ALA A 54 2.87 6.31 2.23
N MET A 55 2.65 6.73 0.98
CA MET A 55 3.49 7.75 0.34
C MET A 55 3.29 9.13 0.96
N GLY A 56 4.28 10.02 0.82
CA GLY A 56 4.21 11.38 1.37
C GLY A 56 3.07 12.23 0.78
N ASN A 57 2.70 11.98 -0.48
CA ASN A 57 1.59 12.63 -1.18
C ASN A 57 0.21 12.01 -0.87
N ALA A 58 0.14 10.95 -0.06
CA ALA A 58 -1.12 10.27 0.24
C ALA A 58 -2.06 11.17 1.06
N PRO A 59 -3.39 11.03 0.92
CA PRO A 59 -4.37 11.66 1.81
C PRO A 59 -4.14 11.28 3.28
N ASP A 60 -4.54 12.17 4.20
CA ASP A 60 -4.32 11.96 5.63
C ASP A 60 -5.01 10.70 6.17
N GLU A 61 -6.17 10.33 5.62
CA GLU A 61 -6.86 9.08 5.98
C GLU A 61 -6.09 7.81 5.59
N VAL A 62 -5.32 7.86 4.50
CA VAL A 62 -4.44 6.75 4.08
C VAL A 62 -3.21 6.67 4.98
N LYS A 63 -2.63 7.82 5.33
CA LYS A 63 -1.50 7.91 6.27
C LYS A 63 -1.87 7.44 7.66
N ALA A 64 -3.08 7.73 8.12
CA ALA A 64 -3.57 7.38 9.45
C ALA A 64 -3.66 5.86 9.70
N VAL A 65 -3.83 5.06 8.64
CA VAL A 65 -3.92 3.59 8.72
C VAL A 65 -2.61 2.89 8.32
N ALA A 66 -1.56 3.64 7.99
CA ALA A 66 -0.25 3.08 7.66
C ALA A 66 0.66 2.96 8.88
N HIS A 67 1.57 1.98 8.89
CA HIS A 67 2.59 1.85 9.93
C HIS A 67 3.70 2.90 9.78
N TYR A 68 3.92 3.38 8.55
CA TYR A 68 4.94 4.38 8.24
C TYR A 68 4.49 5.27 7.07
N THR A 69 4.88 6.53 7.08
CA THR A 69 4.76 7.42 5.90
C THR A 69 6.16 7.66 5.32
N THR A 70 6.36 7.30 4.06
CA THR A 70 7.61 7.53 3.32
C THR A 70 7.62 8.91 2.64
N LEU A 71 8.64 9.18 1.83
CA LEU A 71 8.73 10.41 1.06
C LEU A 71 7.60 10.51 0.02
N ASP A 72 7.45 11.71 -0.53
CA ASP A 72 6.58 11.98 -1.67
C ASP A 72 6.96 11.10 -2.89
N VAL A 73 5.99 10.83 -3.77
CA VAL A 73 6.22 10.13 -5.04
C VAL A 73 7.29 10.83 -5.88
N ASP A 74 7.27 12.16 -5.95
CA ASP A 74 8.24 12.97 -6.69
C ASP A 74 9.64 12.97 -6.04
N ARG A 75 9.73 12.45 -4.81
CA ARG A 75 10.97 12.34 -4.03
C ARG A 75 11.41 10.89 -3.83
N SER A 76 10.99 9.99 -4.74
CA SER A 76 11.37 8.57 -4.72
C SER A 76 10.95 7.83 -3.44
N GLY A 77 9.76 8.12 -2.92
CA GLY A 77 9.24 7.52 -1.68
C GLY A 77 9.22 5.98 -1.67
N LEU A 78 8.90 5.35 -2.80
CA LEU A 78 8.95 3.89 -2.93
C LEU A 78 10.37 3.36 -2.70
N ALA A 79 11.37 3.94 -3.36
CA ALA A 79 12.77 3.53 -3.22
C ALA A 79 13.26 3.74 -1.78
N ALA A 80 12.88 4.84 -1.14
CA ALA A 80 13.22 5.11 0.26
C ALA A 80 12.61 4.05 1.21
N ALA A 81 11.35 3.66 1.00
CA ALA A 81 10.68 2.62 1.78
C ALA A 81 11.34 1.24 1.58
N VAL A 82 11.61 0.85 0.33
CA VAL A 82 12.29 -0.42 0.01
C VAL A 82 13.67 -0.47 0.67
N LYS A 83 14.47 0.60 0.55
CA LYS A 83 15.80 0.66 1.18
C LYS A 83 15.73 0.57 2.71
N LYS A 84 14.69 1.14 3.32
CA LYS A 84 14.51 1.16 4.77
C LYS A 84 14.09 -0.19 5.35
N PHE A 85 13.23 -0.92 4.65
CA PHE A 85 12.55 -2.09 5.23
C PHE A 85 12.86 -3.42 4.56
N LEU A 86 13.25 -3.44 3.28
CA LEU A 86 13.32 -4.66 2.48
C LEU A 86 14.76 -5.02 2.06
N LEU A 87 15.66 -4.03 1.99
CA LEU A 87 17.06 -4.28 1.67
C LEU A 87 17.87 -4.52 2.96
N PRO A 88 18.82 -5.47 2.94
CA PRO A 88 19.73 -5.66 4.07
C PRO A 88 20.52 -4.38 4.33
N SER A 89 20.74 -4.07 5.61
CA SER A 89 21.76 -3.11 6.01
C SER A 89 23.10 -3.75 5.68
N GLY A 90 23.86 -3.13 4.77
CA GLY A 90 25.18 -3.62 4.36
C GLY A 90 26.19 -3.69 5.49
#